data_AF-A0A1J0TQ97-F1
#
_entry.id   AF-A0A1J0TQ97-F1
#
_cell.length_a   1.000
_cell.length_b   1.000
_cell.length_c   1.000
_cell.angle_alpha   90.00
_cell.angle_beta   90.00
_cell.angle_gamma   90.00
#
_symmetry.space_group_name_H-M   'P 1'
#
loop_
_entity.id
_entity.type
_entity.pdbx_description
1 polymer ?
#
loop_
_entity_poly.entity_id
_entity_poly.type
_entity_poly.pdbx_seq_one_letter_code
_entity_poly.pdbx_strand_id
1 'polypeptide(L)'
;MARGGFTWTSRDAKQIMASPKVQKAVRAAAERGKAALGGSFGRAAKVVPSRGYDGRPGYRIVVPPSPAVRNPLAAEFGTRRSRGANRLQAARHAANSRSGRR
;
A
#
# COMPACT_ATOMS: atom_id res chain seq x y z
N MET A 1 4.10 -40.99 -0.17
CA MET A 1 3.95 -39.78 0.66
C MET A 1 3.13 -38.75 -0.11
N ALA A 2 1.83 -38.66 0.12
CA ALA A 2 0.98 -37.67 -0.54
C ALA A 2 1.31 -36.28 0.03
N ARG A 3 1.82 -35.38 -0.83
CA ARG A 3 1.99 -33.96 -0.47
C ARG A 3 0.60 -33.35 -0.37
N GLY A 4 0.07 -33.25 0.84
CA GLY A 4 -1.23 -32.61 1.10
C GLY A 4 -1.21 -31.16 0.61
N GLY A 5 -1.87 -30.90 -0.52
CA GLY A 5 -2.06 -29.56 -1.04
C GLY A 5 -3.07 -28.83 -0.15
N PHE A 6 -2.59 -27.93 0.71
CA PHE A 6 -3.48 -27.09 1.51
C PHE A 6 -4.17 -26.08 0.57
N THR A 7 -5.46 -26.26 0.32
CA THR A 7 -6.23 -25.36 -0.55
C THR A 7 -6.87 -24.29 0.33
N TRP A 8 -6.28 -23.09 0.35
CA TRP A 8 -6.77 -21.97 1.14
C TRP A 8 -8.17 -21.56 0.68
N THR A 9 -9.15 -21.56 1.59
CA THR A 9 -10.47 -21.02 1.27
C THR A 9 -10.43 -19.48 1.33
N SER A 10 -11.36 -18.82 0.64
CA SER A 10 -11.48 -17.36 0.70
C SER A 10 -11.75 -16.83 2.13
N ARG A 11 -12.34 -17.66 3.00
CA ARG A 11 -12.58 -17.35 4.42
C ARG A 11 -11.28 -17.38 5.22
N ASP A 12 -10.43 -18.39 5.03
CA ASP A 12 -9.13 -18.48 5.69
C ASP A 12 -8.21 -17.33 5.28
N ALA A 13 -8.21 -16.98 4.00
CA ALA A 13 -7.45 -15.84 3.50
C ALA A 13 -7.91 -14.51 4.14
N LYS A 14 -9.22 -14.33 4.37
CA LYS A 14 -9.74 -13.15 5.09
C LYS A 14 -9.29 -13.14 6.55
N GLN A 15 -9.33 -14.28 7.23
CA GLN A 15 -8.89 -14.39 8.63
C GLN A 15 -7.39 -14.15 8.80
N ILE A 16 -6.56 -14.73 7.94
CA ILE A 16 -5.11 -14.48 7.95
C ILE A 16 -4.83 -13.00 7.71
N MET A 17 -5.48 -12.42 6.70
CA MET A 17 -5.30 -10.99 6.41
C MET A 17 -5.76 -10.13 7.58
N ALA A 18 -6.83 -10.50 8.29
CA ALA A 18 -7.27 -9.81 9.51
C ALA A 18 -6.34 -10.02 10.72
N SER A 19 -5.40 -10.96 10.67
CA SER A 19 -4.54 -11.25 11.81
C SER A 19 -3.64 -10.06 12.18
N PRO A 20 -3.36 -9.81 13.48
CA PRO A 20 -2.57 -8.68 13.93
C PRO A 20 -1.15 -8.65 13.33
N LYS A 21 -0.52 -9.83 13.16
CA LYS A 21 0.82 -9.95 12.57
C LYS A 21 0.82 -9.49 11.11
N VAL A 22 -0.15 -9.94 10.32
CA VAL A 22 -0.27 -9.53 8.91
C VAL A 22 -0.62 -8.05 8.83
N GLN A 23 -1.58 -7.55 9.61
CA GLN A 23 -1.93 -6.14 9.61
C GLN A 23 -0.75 -5.24 10.02
N LYS A 24 0.08 -5.65 10.98
CA LYS A 24 1.30 -4.94 11.34
C LYS A 24 2.28 -4.87 10.17
N ALA A 25 2.49 -5.98 9.45
CA ALA A 25 3.36 -6.03 8.28
C ALA A 25 2.82 -5.18 7.11
N VAL A 26 1.51 -5.25 6.84
CA VAL A 26 0.84 -4.44 5.80
C VAL A 26 0.93 -2.95 6.14
N ARG A 27 0.73 -2.58 7.41
CA ARG A 27 0.92 -1.19 7.87
C ARG A 27 2.36 -0.72 7.67
N ALA A 28 3.34 -1.53 8.07
CA ALA A 28 4.75 -1.19 7.88
C ALA A 28 5.12 -1.03 6.39
N ALA A 29 4.55 -1.85 5.51
CA ALA A 29 4.71 -1.69 4.06
C ALA A 29 4.08 -0.38 3.55
N ALA A 30 2.88 -0.02 4.04
CA ALA A 30 2.23 1.24 3.69
C ALA A 30 3.03 2.47 4.16
N GLU A 31 3.62 2.43 5.36
CA GLU A 31 4.48 3.50 5.87
C GLU A 31 5.78 3.64 5.04
N ARG A 32 6.38 2.53 4.62
CA ARG A 32 7.52 2.57 3.67
C ARG A 32 7.14 3.20 2.34
N GLY A 33 5.98 2.84 1.80
CA GLY A 33 5.43 3.46 0.59
C GLY A 33 5.20 4.97 0.77
N LYS A 34 4.66 5.38 1.93
CA LYS A 34 4.48 6.80 2.27
C LYS A 34 5.81 7.54 2.33
N ALA A 35 6.83 6.99 2.98
CA ALA A 35 8.15 7.61 3.07
C ALA A 35 8.78 7.81 1.68
N ALA A 36 8.60 6.84 0.78
CA ALA A 36 9.09 6.91 -0.59
C ALA A 36 8.40 7.96 -1.48
N LEU A 37 7.25 8.50 -1.09
CA LEU A 37 6.61 9.61 -1.82
C LEU A 37 7.46 10.89 -1.82
N GLY A 38 8.18 11.13 -0.72
CA GLY A 38 9.09 12.27 -0.55
C GLY A 38 8.45 13.66 -0.67
N GLY A 39 9.19 14.69 -0.26
CA GLY A 39 8.79 16.10 -0.41
C GLY A 39 7.39 16.44 0.12
N SER A 40 6.67 17.32 -0.58
CA SER A 40 5.32 17.75 -0.20
C SER A 40 4.27 16.63 -0.18
N PHE A 41 4.36 15.65 -1.08
CA PHE A 41 3.48 14.49 -1.10
C PHE A 41 3.65 13.61 0.14
N GLY A 42 4.89 13.28 0.52
CA GLY A 42 5.16 12.48 1.72
C GLY A 42 4.73 13.19 3.02
N ARG A 43 4.89 14.52 3.08
CA ARG A 43 4.45 15.34 4.23
C ARG A 43 2.93 15.39 4.37
N ALA A 44 2.19 15.49 3.26
CA ALA A 44 0.74 15.51 3.27
C ALA A 44 0.11 14.11 3.40
N ALA A 45 0.85 13.06 3.02
CA ALA A 45 0.36 11.69 2.99
C ALA A 45 -0.01 11.12 4.37
N LYS A 46 -1.13 10.41 4.42
CA LYS A 46 -1.62 9.68 5.58
C LYS A 46 -1.82 8.22 5.23
N VAL A 47 -1.52 7.33 6.18
CA VAL A 47 -1.86 5.91 6.08
C VAL A 47 -3.17 5.70 6.84
N VAL A 48 -4.20 5.22 6.15
CA VAL A 48 -5.53 5.00 6.74
C VAL A 48 -5.96 3.55 6.58
N PRO A 49 -6.72 2.99 7.53
CA PRO A 49 -7.38 1.71 7.35
C PRO A 49 -8.25 1.71 6.10
N SER A 50 -8.28 0.58 5.40
CA SER A 50 -9.06 0.42 4.18
C SER A 50 -9.48 -1.05 4.03
N ARG A 51 -10.44 -1.30 3.13
CA ARG A 51 -10.79 -2.65 2.71
C ARG A 51 -10.56 -2.79 1.21
N GLY A 52 -10.00 -3.93 0.81
CA GLY A 52 -9.96 -4.33 -0.59
C GLY A 52 -11.37 -4.58 -1.13
N TYR A 53 -11.49 -4.64 -2.46
CA TYR A 53 -12.76 -4.96 -3.14
C TYR A 53 -13.34 -6.30 -2.67
N ASP A 54 -12.48 -7.26 -2.34
CA ASP A 54 -12.82 -8.58 -1.81
C ASP A 54 -13.18 -8.58 -0.30
N GLY A 55 -13.21 -7.40 0.32
CA GLY A 55 -13.51 -7.20 1.74
C GLY A 55 -12.34 -7.46 2.69
N ARG A 56 -11.14 -7.79 2.19
CA ARG A 56 -9.97 -8.03 3.05
C ARG A 56 -9.48 -6.72 3.68
N PRO A 57 -9.14 -6.69 4.98
CA PRO A 57 -8.62 -5.50 5.63
C PRO A 57 -7.19 -5.17 5.18
N GLY A 58 -6.88 -3.89 5.09
CA GLY A 58 -5.54 -3.40 4.77
C GLY A 58 -5.39 -1.91 5.01
N TYR A 59 -4.39 -1.30 4.38
CA TYR A 59 -4.10 0.13 4.54
C TYR A 59 -3.95 0.79 3.17
N ARG A 60 -4.43 2.03 3.07
CA ARG A 60 -4.27 2.88 1.88
C ARG A 60 -3.45 4.12 2.26
N ILE A 61 -2.59 4.55 1.34
CA ILE A 61 -1.90 5.83 1.44
C ILE A 61 -2.78 6.87 0.74
N VAL A 62 -3.22 7.87 1.49
CA VAL A 62 -4.06 8.97 0.99
C VAL A 62 -3.25 10.25 1.04
N VAL A 63 -3.21 10.98 -0.08
CA VAL A 63 -2.63 12.33 -0.12
C VAL A 63 -3.77 13.31 -0.32
N PRO A 64 -4.21 14.02 0.73
CA PRO A 64 -5.25 15.02 0.61
C PRO A 64 -4.75 16.23 -0.21
N PRO A 65 -5.66 17.02 -0.78
CA PRO A 65 -5.31 18.34 -1.30
C PRO A 65 -4.58 19.16 -0.21
N SER A 66 -3.51 19.83 -0.60
CA SER A 66 -2.71 20.67 0.28
C SER A 66 -2.19 21.87 -0.52
N PRO A 67 -1.93 23.04 0.09
CA PRO A 67 -1.29 24.16 -0.59
C PRO A 67 0.02 23.76 -1.31
N ALA A 68 0.74 22.77 -0.76
CA ALA A 68 1.98 22.23 -1.32
C ALA A 68 1.77 21.11 -2.36
N VAL A 69 0.52 20.66 -2.56
CA VAL A 69 0.11 19.57 -3.46
C VAL A 69 -1.09 20.02 -4.28
N ARG A 70 -0.79 20.72 -5.38
CA ARG A 70 -1.80 21.27 -6.31
C ARG A 70 -2.64 20.21 -7.02
N ASN A 71 -2.10 18.98 -7.13
CA ASN A 71 -2.82 17.83 -7.66
C ASN A 71 -2.58 16.64 -6.70
N PRO A 72 -3.53 16.33 -5.80
CA PRO A 72 -3.39 15.17 -4.90
C PRO A 72 -3.18 13.90 -5.73
N LEU A 73 -2.67 12.85 -5.09
CA LEU A 73 -2.66 11.51 -5.70
C LEU A 73 -4.10 11.00 -5.75
N ALA A 74 -4.93 11.60 -6.62
CA ALA A 74 -6.20 11.05 -7.01
C ALA A 74 -5.89 9.69 -7.63
N ALA A 75 -6.54 8.66 -7.09
CA ALA A 75 -6.39 7.30 -7.55
C ALA A 75 -6.47 7.24 -9.08
N GLU A 76 -5.42 6.72 -9.71
CA GLU A 76 -5.40 6.16 -11.06
C GLU A 76 -5.37 7.07 -12.30
N PHE A 77 -5.44 8.40 -12.20
CA PHE A 77 -5.41 9.24 -13.43
C PHE A 77 -4.19 10.15 -13.53
N GLY A 78 -3.14 9.63 -14.17
CA GLY A 78 -2.00 10.40 -14.64
C GLY A 78 -1.16 9.60 -15.63
N THR A 79 -0.83 10.19 -16.78
CA THR A 79 0.11 9.60 -17.74
C THR A 79 1.48 9.38 -17.07
N ARG A 80 2.28 8.42 -17.57
CA ARG A 80 3.65 8.09 -17.07
C ARG A 80 4.60 9.29 -16.89
N ARG A 81 4.24 10.47 -17.42
CA ARG A 81 5.04 11.71 -17.31
C ARG A 81 4.66 12.59 -16.12
N SER A 82 3.58 12.31 -15.40
CA SER A 82 3.17 13.11 -14.25
C SER A 82 4.03 12.81 -13.01
N ARG A 83 4.50 13.85 -12.31
CA ARG A 83 5.28 13.69 -11.06
C ARG A 83 4.53 12.88 -10.00
N GLY A 84 3.20 12.96 -9.99
CA GLY A 84 2.35 12.14 -9.14
C GLY A 84 2.45 10.64 -9.47
N ALA A 85 2.30 10.27 -10.75
CA ALA A 85 2.40 8.86 -11.17
C ALA A 85 3.77 8.25 -10.84
N ASN A 86 4.87 8.98 -11.08
CA ASN A 86 6.22 8.50 -10.76
C ASN A 86 6.42 8.26 -9.26
N ARG A 87 5.89 9.16 -8.41
CA ARG A 87 5.95 9.00 -6.95
C ARG A 87 5.08 7.87 -6.46
N LEU A 88 3.89 7.69 -7.03
CA LEU A 88 3.03 6.55 -6.73
C LEU A 88 3.70 5.23 -7.11
N GLN A 89 4.39 5.18 -8.25
CA GLN A 89 5.15 4.03 -8.68
C GLN A 89 6.31 3.75 -7.72
N ALA A 90 7.08 4.76 -7.32
CA ALA A 90 8.12 4.64 -6.31
C ALA A 90 7.57 4.12 -4.96
N ALA A 91 6.42 4.64 -4.52
CA ALA A 91 5.73 4.18 -3.31
C ALA A 91 5.29 2.71 -3.42
N ARG A 92 4.75 2.29 -4.57
CA ARG A 92 4.38 0.89 -4.84
C ARG A 92 5.61 -0.03 -4.82
N HIS A 93 6.71 0.38 -5.46
CA HIS A 93 7.96 -0.38 -5.43
C HIS A 93 8.53 -0.49 -4.01
N ALA A 94 8.50 0.58 -3.23
CA ALA A 94 8.98 0.58 -1.85
C ALA A 94 8.08 -0.23 -0.90
N ALA A 95 6.77 -0.23 -1.12
CA ALA A 95 5.84 -1.06 -0.34
C ALA A 95 6.04 -2.56 -0.63
N ASN A 96 6.27 -2.91 -1.90
CA ASN A 96 6.43 -4.29 -2.37
C ASN A 96 7.87 -4.80 -2.29
N SER A 97 8.86 -3.94 -2.10
CA SER A 97 10.23 -4.39 -1.88
C SER A 97 10.28 -5.14 -0.54
N ARG A 98 10.62 -6.43 -0.62
CA ARG A 98 11.08 -7.16 0.57
C ARG A 98 12.27 -6.37 1.11
N SER A 99 12.15 -5.91 2.35
CA SER A 99 13.32 -5.48 3.11
C SER A 99 14.24 -6.70 3.24
N GLY A 100 15.16 -6.89 2.30
CA GLY A 100 16.07 -8.04 2.31
C GLY A 100 17.05 -8.06 1.14
N ARG A 101 18.34 -7.94 1.49
CA ARG A 101 19.59 -8.14 0.73
C ARG A 101 20.01 -7.06 -0.27
N ARG A 102 20.90 -6.19 0.19
CA ARG A 102 22.28 -6.23 -0.30
C ARG A 102 23.12 -6.96 0.73
#